data_AF-A0AA39P7P1-F1
#
_entry.id   AF-A0AA39P7P1-F1
#
_cell.length_a   1.000
_cell.length_b   1.000
_cell.length_c   1.000
_cell.angle_alpha   90.00
_cell.angle_beta   90.00
_cell.angle_gamma   90.00
#
_symmetry.space_group_name_H-M   'P 1'
#
loop_
_entity.id
_entity.type
_entity.pdbx_description
1 polymer ?
#
loop_
_entity_poly.entity_id
_entity_poly.type
_entity_poly.pdbx_seq_one_letter_code
_entity_poly.pdbx_strand_id
1 'polypeptide(L)'
;MRKKLLVQDRITTWNVPPRRVWDLCANRVVPSWVVESASEEWYKTRVCGISHAWVEENDRVDVTTPINGEEWPVPMPKDANLDLIRIEMLNLGAEFAWLDVLCLRQRGGKGEHLRLEEWKLDVPTIGRVYSDPQPVVCYFNGLGRPLHLTRDYFDRDQCWFRRAWTLQEITEHPIIGGETGDDVAEDEVRKKFDDQLAQLQQIRNQDSPLELASEMQNRVSSHPLDKVAGLAYLLYTDSIPIYDAEMSDVDAWEVLMDVTSSLSLAQLFFLFPEPGNAKKYWRPSWPQIMTMKRGWTSSMPRMGSVQHGYRDRDSYEGYFIKSADVRGLDEGLLEERPRQGEMVFQTSAGVSCTVKISADHVYPIPDGSYALIGAFSDYFEATITPGI
;
A
#
# COMPACT_ATOMS: atom_id res chain seq x y z
N MET A 1 11.26 24.95 0.95
CA MET A 1 11.88 23.75 0.36
C MET A 1 10.83 22.77 -0.16
N ARG A 2 9.85 22.34 0.66
CA ARG A 2 8.80 21.35 0.27
C ARG A 2 7.92 21.73 -0.95
N LYS A 3 7.56 23.00 -1.15
CA LYS A 3 6.80 23.44 -2.35
C LYS A 3 7.50 23.12 -3.69
N LYS A 4 8.84 22.99 -3.70
CA LYS A 4 9.60 22.63 -4.91
C LYS A 4 9.46 21.16 -5.30
N LEU A 5 8.93 20.32 -4.39
CA LEU A 5 8.68 18.90 -4.63
C LEU A 5 7.38 18.67 -5.41
N LEU A 6 6.52 19.69 -5.50
CA LEU A 6 5.24 19.61 -6.20
C LEU A 6 5.39 20.14 -7.63
N VAL A 7 5.17 19.28 -8.62
CA VAL A 7 5.13 19.64 -10.04
C VAL A 7 3.92 18.95 -10.66
N GLN A 8 3.02 19.74 -11.25
CA GLN A 8 1.82 19.22 -11.94
C GLN A 8 1.03 18.23 -11.07
N ASP A 9 0.74 18.61 -9.83
CA ASP A 9 -0.02 17.79 -8.86
C ASP A 9 0.61 16.44 -8.51
N ARG A 10 1.94 16.33 -8.67
CA ARG A 10 2.74 15.17 -8.28
C ARG A 10 3.89 15.58 -7.39
N ILE A 11 4.26 14.70 -6.47
CA ILE A 11 5.44 14.79 -5.63
C ILE A 11 6.58 14.08 -6.39
N THR A 12 7.57 14.85 -6.84
CA THR A 12 8.58 14.40 -7.81
C THR A 12 9.63 13.43 -7.25
N THR A 13 9.50 13.02 -6.00
CA THR A 13 10.43 12.10 -5.35
C THR A 13 9.69 11.28 -4.32
N TRP A 14 10.04 10.01 -4.21
CA TRP A 14 9.54 9.11 -3.18
C TRP A 14 10.22 9.36 -1.82
N ASN A 15 11.41 9.95 -1.80
CA ASN A 15 12.20 10.15 -0.59
C ASN A 15 11.92 11.53 0.02
N VAL A 16 10.74 11.69 0.62
CA VAL A 16 10.33 12.94 1.27
C VAL A 16 10.33 12.74 2.79
N PRO A 17 11.23 13.40 3.55
CA PRO A 17 11.20 13.29 5.01
C PRO A 17 9.89 13.87 5.55
N PRO A 18 9.44 13.47 6.75
CA PRO A 18 8.26 14.07 7.36
C PRO A 18 8.46 15.58 7.55
N ARG A 19 7.40 16.39 7.60
CA ARG A 19 7.53 17.83 7.85
C ARG A 19 8.04 18.14 9.27
N ARG A 20 7.57 17.35 10.23
CA ARG A 20 7.80 17.53 11.66
C ARG A 20 8.12 16.19 12.30
N VAL A 21 8.84 16.22 13.40
CA VAL A 21 9.11 15.08 14.28
C VAL A 21 8.92 15.51 15.73
N TRP A 22 8.67 14.57 16.62
CA TRP A 22 8.65 14.78 18.05
C TRP A 22 10.05 14.61 18.62
N ASP A 23 10.65 15.70 19.08
CA ASP A 23 11.88 15.68 19.90
C ASP A 23 11.49 15.17 21.30
N LEU A 24 11.88 13.93 21.60
CA LEU A 24 11.51 13.27 22.85
C LEU A 24 12.25 13.93 24.02
N CYS A 25 13.49 14.37 23.85
CA CYS A 25 14.26 15.00 24.92
C CYS A 25 13.63 16.34 25.33
N ALA A 26 13.34 17.21 24.35
CA ALA A 26 12.73 18.52 24.58
C ALA A 26 11.20 18.48 24.77
N ASN A 27 10.58 17.32 24.57
CA ASN A 27 9.13 17.10 24.60
C ASN A 27 8.34 18.10 23.73
N ARG A 28 8.77 18.27 22.48
CA ARG A 28 8.13 19.19 21.53
C ARG A 28 8.23 18.72 20.10
N VAL A 29 7.26 19.08 19.28
CA VAL A 29 7.28 18.88 17.84
C VAL A 29 8.16 19.95 17.21
N VAL A 30 9.16 19.50 16.45
CA VAL A 30 10.11 20.35 15.75
C VAL A 30 10.09 20.06 14.25
N PRO A 31 10.49 21.03 13.41
CA PRO A 31 10.73 20.76 12.00
C PRO A 31 11.78 19.66 11.79
N SER A 32 11.58 18.79 10.79
CA SER A 32 12.46 17.62 10.57
C SER A 32 13.91 17.94 10.20
N TRP A 33 14.19 19.09 9.60
CA TRP A 33 15.56 19.52 9.29
C TRP A 33 16.45 19.70 10.54
N VAL A 34 15.86 19.78 11.74
CA VAL A 34 16.62 19.73 13.00
C VAL A 34 17.33 18.36 13.15
N VAL A 35 16.69 17.28 12.71
CA VAL A 35 17.24 15.91 12.69
C VAL A 35 18.38 15.80 11.69
N GLU A 36 18.26 16.43 10.51
CA GLU A 36 19.29 16.47 9.47
C GLU A 36 20.53 17.28 9.92
N SER A 37 20.34 18.31 10.74
CA SER A 37 21.46 19.08 11.30
C SER A 37 22.20 18.36 12.43
N ALA A 38 21.60 17.32 13.00
CA ALA A 38 22.18 16.53 14.08
C ALA A 38 23.09 15.39 13.58
N SER A 39 23.00 14.99 12.31
CA SER A 39 23.92 14.01 11.70
C SER A 39 24.02 14.19 10.18
N GLU A 40 25.21 13.97 9.59
CA GLU A 40 25.43 14.02 8.13
C GLU A 40 24.67 12.92 7.36
N GLU A 41 24.09 11.94 8.07
CA GLU A 41 23.38 10.79 7.52
C GLU A 41 22.05 10.62 8.27
N TRP A 42 21.01 11.31 7.83
CA TRP A 42 19.70 11.35 8.51
C TRP A 42 19.08 9.96 8.81
N TYR A 43 19.46 8.92 8.06
CA TYR A 43 19.04 7.53 8.29
C TYR A 43 19.76 6.85 9.47
N LYS A 44 20.90 7.41 9.93
CA LYS A 44 21.53 7.06 11.21
C LYS A 44 20.84 7.75 12.39
N THR A 45 20.06 8.82 12.13
CA THR A 45 19.32 9.51 13.17
C THR A 45 18.08 8.69 13.54
N ARG A 46 17.95 8.36 14.82
CA ARG A 46 16.95 7.42 15.38
C ARG A 46 15.54 8.03 15.43
N VAL A 47 14.98 8.41 14.29
CA VAL A 47 13.54 8.71 14.19
C VAL A 47 12.79 7.39 14.25
N CYS A 48 12.09 7.17 15.35
CA CYS A 48 11.27 5.98 15.53
C CYS A 48 9.83 6.26 15.10
N GLY A 49 9.29 5.46 14.18
CA GLY A 49 7.88 5.53 13.81
C GLY A 49 7.00 4.98 14.94
N ILE A 50 5.86 5.61 15.19
CA ILE A 50 4.85 5.08 16.11
C ILE A 50 3.59 4.77 15.30
N SER A 51 3.34 3.48 15.13
CA SER A 51 2.11 2.95 14.55
C SER A 51 1.14 2.59 15.67
N HIS A 52 -0.15 2.80 15.47
CA HIS A 52 -1.15 2.45 16.49
C HIS A 52 -2.52 2.11 15.90
N ALA A 53 -3.30 1.32 16.62
CA ALA A 53 -4.70 1.08 16.30
C ALA A 53 -5.58 2.30 16.61
N TRP A 54 -6.81 2.27 16.11
CA TRP A 54 -7.86 3.18 16.55
C TRP A 54 -8.42 2.73 17.89
N VAL A 55 -9.14 3.64 18.54
CA VAL A 55 -10.06 3.33 19.62
C VAL A 55 -11.44 3.83 19.26
N GLU A 56 -12.46 3.32 19.92
CA GLU A 56 -13.84 3.79 19.74
C GLU A 56 -13.94 5.29 19.98
N GLU A 57 -14.86 5.96 19.28
CA GLU A 57 -15.05 7.41 19.43
C GLU A 57 -15.37 7.79 20.89
N ASN A 58 -16.13 6.95 21.59
CA ASN A 58 -16.45 7.13 23.01
C ASN A 58 -15.24 6.97 23.93
N ASP A 59 -14.18 6.31 23.48
CA ASP A 59 -12.93 6.12 24.23
C ASP A 59 -11.83 7.09 23.80
N ARG A 60 -12.12 7.96 22.83
CA ARG A 60 -11.20 8.98 22.31
C ARG A 60 -11.42 10.33 23.01
N VAL A 61 -10.35 11.10 23.12
CA VAL A 61 -10.36 12.50 23.56
C VAL A 61 -9.41 13.31 22.68
N ASP A 62 -9.79 14.55 22.41
CA ASP A 62 -8.99 15.53 21.69
C ASP A 62 -8.23 16.40 22.70
N VAL A 63 -6.94 16.12 22.87
CA VAL A 63 -6.10 16.78 23.88
C VAL A 63 -5.41 18.01 23.30
N THR A 64 -5.53 19.14 23.98
CA THR A 64 -4.68 20.31 23.70
C THR A 64 -3.38 20.17 24.49
N THR A 65 -2.23 20.24 23.80
CA THR A 65 -0.92 20.01 24.43
C THR A 65 0.11 21.02 23.96
N PRO A 66 1.05 21.46 24.83
CA PRO A 66 2.17 22.29 24.42
C PRO A 66 3.16 21.55 23.52
N ILE A 67 3.11 20.22 23.44
CA ILE A 67 4.03 19.40 22.63
C ILE A 67 3.97 19.83 21.16
N ASN A 68 2.79 20.07 20.59
CA ASN A 68 2.63 20.60 19.22
C ASN A 68 2.38 22.12 19.19
N GLY A 69 2.73 22.84 20.26
CA GLY A 69 2.49 24.28 20.39
C GLY A 69 1.02 24.67 20.52
N GLU A 70 0.15 23.74 20.92
CA GLU A 70 -1.30 23.91 20.94
C GLU A 70 -1.89 24.32 19.58
N GLU A 71 -1.22 23.94 18.49
CA GLU A 71 -1.65 24.32 17.14
C GLU A 71 -2.87 23.51 16.69
N TRP A 72 -2.99 22.25 17.08
CA TRP A 72 -4.16 21.40 16.79
C TRP A 72 -4.44 20.43 17.95
N PRO A 73 -5.70 19.97 18.10
CA PRO A 73 -6.01 18.91 19.06
C PRO A 73 -5.33 17.60 18.67
N VAL A 74 -4.92 16.83 19.67
CA VAL A 74 -4.30 15.51 19.52
C VAL A 74 -5.34 14.43 19.86
N PRO A 75 -5.92 13.75 18.86
CA PRO A 75 -6.86 12.67 19.11
C PRO A 75 -6.14 11.45 19.67
N MET A 76 -6.50 11.01 20.88
CA MET A 76 -5.88 9.86 21.54
C MET A 76 -6.85 9.15 22.50
N PRO A 77 -6.54 7.93 22.98
CA PRO A 77 -7.36 7.27 23.97
C PRO A 77 -7.43 8.05 25.30
N LYS A 78 -8.59 8.04 25.96
CA LYS A 78 -8.83 8.75 27.24
C LYS A 78 -7.92 8.32 28.38
N ASP A 79 -7.49 7.07 28.34
CA ASP A 79 -6.63 6.40 29.31
C ASP A 79 -5.15 6.39 28.90
N ALA A 80 -4.81 6.94 27.74
CA ALA A 80 -3.43 7.07 27.29
C ALA A 80 -2.77 8.36 27.82
N ASN A 81 -1.44 8.35 27.90
CA ASN A 81 -0.65 9.51 28.33
C ASN A 81 0.60 9.66 27.45
N LEU A 82 0.72 10.83 26.79
CA LEU A 82 1.86 11.15 25.93
C LEU A 82 3.19 11.12 26.69
N ASP A 83 3.22 11.47 27.98
CA ASP A 83 4.46 11.40 28.77
C ASP A 83 4.90 9.95 29.03
N LEU A 84 3.95 9.02 29.18
CA LEU A 84 4.27 7.60 29.33
C LEU A 84 4.78 6.99 28.02
N ILE A 85 4.12 7.31 26.90
CA ILE A 85 4.59 6.92 25.56
C ILE A 85 6.01 7.47 25.34
N ARG A 86 6.23 8.75 25.64
CA ARG A 86 7.56 9.37 25.55
C ARG A 86 8.61 8.62 26.37
N ILE A 87 8.30 8.24 27.61
CA ILE A 87 9.22 7.47 28.47
C ILE A 87 9.53 6.11 27.85
N GLU A 88 8.53 5.41 27.32
CA GLU A 88 8.71 4.14 26.61
C GLU A 88 9.65 4.30 25.41
N MET A 89 9.42 5.32 24.56
CA MET A 89 10.29 5.62 23.41
C MET A 89 11.74 5.96 23.84
N LEU A 90 11.91 6.74 24.91
CA LEU A 90 13.24 7.07 25.45
C LEU A 90 13.96 5.84 26.00
N ASN A 91 13.25 4.91 26.65
CA ASN A 91 13.82 3.66 27.14
C ASN A 91 14.25 2.72 26.00
N LEU A 92 13.59 2.80 24.85
CA LEU A 92 14.00 2.14 23.61
C LEU A 92 15.18 2.83 22.92
N GLY A 93 15.67 3.96 23.48
CA GLY A 93 16.82 4.70 22.97
C GLY A 93 16.51 5.59 21.77
N ALA A 94 15.24 5.92 21.53
CA ALA A 94 14.84 6.90 20.52
C ALA A 94 15.10 8.33 21.01
N GLU A 95 15.64 9.18 20.13
CA GLU A 95 15.80 10.61 20.39
C GLU A 95 14.66 11.42 19.76
N PHE A 96 14.21 10.95 18.61
CA PHE A 96 13.10 11.51 17.86
C PHE A 96 12.06 10.44 17.60
N ALA A 97 10.79 10.81 17.62
CA ALA A 97 9.70 9.95 17.19
C ALA A 97 8.88 10.64 16.11
N TRP A 98 8.20 9.86 15.29
CA TRP A 98 7.13 10.35 14.44
C TRP A 98 5.84 9.68 14.86
N LEU A 99 4.89 10.51 15.30
CA LEU A 99 3.54 10.12 15.68
C LEU A 99 2.58 10.99 14.88
N ASP A 100 1.74 10.38 14.05
CA ASP A 100 0.84 11.06 13.12
C ASP A 100 -0.02 12.14 13.80
N VAL A 101 -0.61 11.84 14.96
CA VAL A 101 -1.47 12.76 15.71
C VAL A 101 -0.73 13.99 16.27
N LEU A 102 0.59 13.90 16.42
CA LEU A 102 1.46 15.02 16.84
C LEU A 102 2.17 15.71 15.68
N CYS A 103 2.59 14.97 14.65
CA CYS A 103 3.48 15.46 13.60
C CYS A 103 2.74 15.92 12.35
N LEU A 104 1.53 15.40 12.13
CA LEU A 104 0.61 15.89 11.10
C LEU A 104 -0.41 16.83 11.72
N ARG A 105 -0.74 17.88 10.97
CA ARG A 105 -1.80 18.81 11.37
C ARG A 105 -3.14 18.08 11.38
N GLN A 106 -3.76 17.99 12.54
CA GLN A 106 -5.08 17.39 12.71
C GLN A 106 -6.19 18.39 12.46
N ARG A 107 -7.42 17.90 12.35
CA ARG A 107 -8.61 18.74 12.16
C ARG A 107 -8.83 19.63 13.37
N GLY A 108 -9.01 20.94 13.13
CA GLY A 108 -9.28 21.93 14.15
C GLY A 108 -8.03 22.63 14.70
N GLY A 109 -8.24 23.63 15.55
CA GLY A 109 -7.17 24.39 16.19
C GLY A 109 -6.66 25.61 15.39
N LYS A 110 -5.51 26.14 15.82
CA LYS A 110 -4.85 27.32 15.27
C LYS A 110 -4.17 26.93 13.95
N GLY A 111 -4.77 27.31 12.83
CA GLY A 111 -4.19 27.08 11.50
C GLY A 111 -4.89 26.01 10.66
N GLU A 112 -6.16 25.69 10.95
CA GLU A 112 -6.99 24.78 10.14
C GLU A 112 -6.96 25.12 8.63
N HIS A 113 -6.87 26.40 8.27
CA HIS A 113 -6.74 26.85 6.88
C HIS A 113 -5.48 26.33 6.15
N LEU A 114 -4.46 25.89 6.88
CA LEU A 114 -3.23 25.30 6.33
C LEU A 114 -3.35 23.79 6.15
N ARG A 115 -4.32 23.13 6.80
CA ARG A 115 -4.38 21.67 6.90
C ARG A 115 -4.43 20.99 5.54
N LEU A 116 -5.37 21.39 4.68
CA LEU A 116 -5.53 20.80 3.36
C LEU A 116 -4.29 21.02 2.49
N GLU A 117 -3.66 22.20 2.57
CA GLU A 117 -2.43 22.50 1.84
C GLU A 117 -1.21 21.71 2.36
N GLU A 118 -1.13 21.44 3.67
CA GLU A 118 -0.11 20.55 4.22
C GLU A 118 -0.37 19.09 3.82
N TRP A 119 -1.62 18.65 3.89
CA TRP A 119 -2.03 17.27 3.61
C TRP A 119 -1.75 16.84 2.18
N LYS A 120 -1.90 17.74 1.19
CA LYS A 120 -1.53 17.46 -0.22
C LYS A 120 -0.17 16.78 -0.37
N LEU A 121 0.80 17.14 0.47
CA LEU A 121 2.14 16.57 0.46
C LEU A 121 2.42 15.63 1.63
N ASP A 122 1.99 15.98 2.84
CA ASP A 122 2.42 15.27 4.05
C ASP A 122 1.68 13.94 4.26
N VAL A 123 0.38 13.85 3.95
CA VAL A 123 -0.39 12.59 4.04
C VAL A 123 0.10 11.49 3.10
N PRO A 124 0.32 11.75 1.80
CA PRO A 124 0.77 10.70 0.90
C PRO A 124 2.24 10.33 1.11
N THR A 125 3.00 11.07 1.95
CA THR A 125 4.43 10.80 2.23
C THR A 125 4.70 10.11 3.56
N ILE A 126 3.67 9.76 4.33
CA ILE A 126 3.85 9.16 5.67
C ILE A 126 4.55 7.80 5.62
N GLY A 127 4.36 7.02 4.54
CA GLY A 127 5.01 5.72 4.35
C GLY A 127 6.55 5.79 4.45
N ARG A 128 7.15 6.97 4.18
CA ARG A 128 8.60 7.14 4.32
C ARG A 128 9.09 6.92 5.75
N VAL A 129 8.27 7.25 6.75
CA VAL A 129 8.64 7.10 8.17
C VAL A 129 8.75 5.63 8.57
N TYR A 130 7.99 4.77 7.91
CA TYR A 130 7.89 3.33 8.19
C TYR A 130 8.68 2.48 7.20
N SER A 131 9.56 3.12 6.41
CA SER A 131 10.48 2.42 5.52
C SER A 131 11.68 1.89 6.32
N ASP A 132 12.24 0.77 5.90
CA ASP A 132 13.49 0.24 6.46
C ASP A 132 14.64 1.26 6.27
N PRO A 133 15.58 1.45 7.23
CA PRO A 133 15.79 0.72 8.49
C PRO A 133 15.28 1.38 9.78
N GLN A 134 14.20 2.17 9.73
CA GLN A 134 13.71 2.84 10.94
C GLN A 134 12.97 1.86 11.87
N PRO A 135 13.25 1.83 13.19
CA PRO A 135 12.46 1.06 14.13
C PRO A 135 11.04 1.64 14.21
N VAL A 136 10.05 0.75 14.33
CA VAL A 136 8.64 1.13 14.49
C VAL A 136 8.09 0.49 15.75
N VAL A 137 7.50 1.32 16.62
CA VAL A 137 6.75 0.85 17.78
C VAL A 137 5.27 0.77 17.41
N CYS A 138 4.67 -0.40 17.60
CA CYS A 138 3.30 -0.69 17.20
C CYS A 138 2.41 -0.92 18.43
N TYR A 139 1.46 -0.01 18.67
CA TYR A 139 0.42 -0.19 19.69
C TYR A 139 -0.85 -0.81 19.08
N PHE A 140 -0.98 -2.14 19.18
CA PHE A 140 -2.06 -2.90 18.54
C PHE A 140 -3.46 -2.65 19.13
N ASN A 141 -3.55 -2.19 20.39
CA ASN A 141 -4.81 -1.95 21.09
C ASN A 141 -5.19 -0.47 21.24
N GLY A 142 -4.44 0.42 20.58
CA GLY A 142 -4.61 1.87 20.63
C GLY A 142 -3.39 2.56 21.22
N LEU A 143 -3.13 3.79 20.77
CA LEU A 143 -1.93 4.55 21.14
C LEU A 143 -1.68 4.57 22.66
N GLY A 144 -0.53 4.06 23.09
CA GLY A 144 -0.12 4.06 24.51
C GLY A 144 -0.90 3.09 25.41
N ARG A 145 -1.76 2.23 24.85
CA ARG A 145 -2.46 1.18 25.62
C ARG A 145 -1.62 -0.09 25.69
N PRO A 146 -1.76 -0.87 26.77
CA PRO A 146 -1.17 -2.19 26.84
C PRO A 146 -1.63 -3.07 25.69
N LEU A 147 -0.77 -3.99 25.25
CA LEU A 147 -1.22 -5.11 24.42
C LEU A 147 -2.27 -5.89 25.22
N HIS A 148 -3.38 -6.20 24.57
CA HIS A 148 -4.44 -7.02 25.15
C HIS A 148 -5.16 -7.81 24.05
N LEU A 149 -4.80 -9.08 23.92
CA LEU A 149 -5.32 -9.93 22.84
C LEU A 149 -6.54 -10.74 23.31
N THR A 150 -7.70 -10.42 22.76
CA THR A 150 -8.95 -11.18 22.94
C THR A 150 -9.35 -11.89 21.65
N ARG A 151 -10.19 -12.92 21.73
CA ARG A 151 -10.65 -13.65 20.54
C ARG A 151 -11.35 -12.74 19.53
N ASP A 152 -12.13 -11.78 20.01
CA ASP A 152 -12.89 -10.82 19.20
C ASP A 152 -12.05 -9.63 18.70
N TYR A 153 -10.81 -9.44 19.17
CA TYR A 153 -9.92 -8.36 18.75
C TYR A 153 -9.79 -8.27 17.22
N PHE A 154 -9.66 -9.40 16.54
CA PHE A 154 -9.46 -9.49 15.09
C PHE A 154 -10.70 -9.12 14.26
N ASP A 155 -11.87 -9.16 14.87
CA ASP A 155 -13.14 -8.90 14.18
C ASP A 155 -13.56 -7.42 14.27
N ARG A 156 -12.91 -6.65 15.15
CA ARG A 156 -13.18 -5.23 15.38
C ARG A 156 -12.61 -4.36 14.26
N ASP A 157 -13.37 -3.36 13.82
CA ASP A 157 -12.92 -2.42 12.79
C ASP A 157 -11.72 -1.55 13.22
N GLN A 158 -11.53 -1.37 14.53
CA GLN A 158 -10.41 -0.62 15.09
C GLN A 158 -9.12 -1.44 15.18
N CYS A 159 -9.20 -2.76 14.96
CA CYS A 159 -8.07 -3.67 14.97
C CYS A 159 -6.94 -3.14 14.07
N TRP A 160 -5.71 -3.18 14.57
CA TRP A 160 -4.54 -2.68 13.83
C TRP A 160 -4.44 -3.31 12.43
N PHE A 161 -4.69 -4.62 12.31
CA PHE A 161 -4.63 -5.36 11.05
C PHE A 161 -5.69 -4.92 10.02
N ARG A 162 -6.74 -4.24 10.48
CA ARG A 162 -7.87 -3.81 9.65
C ARG A 162 -7.82 -2.34 9.28
N ARG A 163 -6.88 -1.53 9.76
CA ARG A 163 -6.80 -0.13 9.33
C ARG A 163 -6.14 -0.01 7.96
N ALA A 164 -6.66 0.86 7.09
CA ALA A 164 -6.08 1.08 5.75
C ALA A 164 -4.62 1.55 5.85
N TRP A 165 -4.38 2.57 6.67
CA TRP A 165 -3.06 3.18 6.82
C TRP A 165 -2.00 2.24 7.41
N THR A 166 -2.36 1.30 8.29
CA THR A 166 -1.38 0.40 8.92
C THR A 166 -0.76 -0.59 7.95
N LEU A 167 -1.30 -0.77 6.73
CA LEU A 167 -0.71 -1.65 5.72
C LEU A 167 0.68 -1.14 5.30
N GLN A 168 0.84 0.17 5.10
CA GLN A 168 2.16 0.74 4.81
C GLN A 168 3.04 0.89 6.06
N GLU A 169 2.51 0.68 7.26
CA GLU A 169 3.23 0.81 8.54
C GLU A 169 3.84 -0.51 9.03
N ILE A 170 3.56 -1.63 8.35
CA ILE A 170 4.20 -2.93 8.62
C ILE A 170 5.72 -2.76 8.53
N THR A 171 6.48 -3.43 9.39
CA THR A 171 7.95 -3.46 9.28
C THR A 171 8.44 -4.87 9.50
N GLU A 172 9.67 -5.17 9.08
CA GLU A 172 10.29 -6.49 9.24
C GLU A 172 10.42 -6.86 10.73
N HIS A 173 10.71 -5.86 11.58
CA HIS A 173 10.97 -6.06 13.00
C HIS A 173 10.22 -5.02 13.87
N PRO A 174 8.89 -5.13 13.99
CA PRO A 174 8.12 -4.19 14.79
C PRO A 174 8.42 -4.42 16.28
N ILE A 175 8.54 -3.33 17.03
CA ILE A 175 8.57 -3.36 18.50
C ILE A 175 7.12 -3.31 18.97
N ILE A 176 6.69 -4.28 19.76
CA ILE A 176 5.33 -4.30 20.32
C ILE A 176 5.26 -3.28 21.46
N GLY A 177 4.51 -2.20 21.25
CA GLY A 177 4.29 -1.16 22.27
C GLY A 177 3.27 -1.61 23.31
N GLY A 178 3.50 -1.24 24.57
CA GLY A 178 2.61 -1.59 25.67
C GLY A 178 2.63 -3.07 26.05
N GLU A 179 3.61 -3.86 25.60
CA GLU A 179 3.74 -5.25 26.02
C GLU A 179 4.12 -5.31 27.50
N THR A 180 3.26 -5.94 28.30
CA THR A 180 3.52 -6.23 29.71
C THR A 180 3.74 -7.73 29.84
N GLY A 181 4.72 -8.15 30.64
CA GLY A 181 5.05 -9.58 30.83
C GLY A 181 3.94 -10.41 31.50
N ASP A 182 2.79 -9.79 31.80
CA ASP A 182 1.65 -10.36 32.52
C ASP A 182 0.43 -10.61 31.60
N ASP A 183 0.51 -10.31 30.30
CA ASP A 183 -0.62 -10.48 29.38
C ASP A 183 -0.79 -11.97 29.02
N VAL A 184 -1.60 -12.68 29.80
CA VAL A 184 -1.98 -14.08 29.57
C VAL A 184 -3.03 -14.15 28.47
N ALA A 185 -2.64 -13.80 27.24
CA ALA A 185 -3.43 -14.16 26.08
C ALA A 185 -3.49 -15.69 25.98
N GLU A 186 -4.65 -16.25 25.62
CA GLU A 186 -4.73 -17.68 25.32
C GLU A 186 -3.72 -18.02 24.20
N ASP A 187 -2.98 -19.13 24.33
CA ASP A 187 -1.94 -19.53 23.37
C ASP A 187 -2.42 -19.50 21.91
N GLU A 188 -3.68 -19.87 21.67
CA GLU A 188 -4.31 -19.84 20.34
C GLU A 188 -4.49 -18.41 19.80
N VAL A 189 -4.85 -17.45 20.66
CA VAL A 189 -5.04 -16.05 20.27
C VAL A 189 -3.69 -15.39 19.98
N ARG A 190 -2.67 -15.67 20.81
CA ARG A 190 -1.29 -15.21 20.55
C ARG A 190 -0.76 -15.79 19.25
N LYS A 191 -0.94 -17.10 19.03
CA LYS A 191 -0.54 -17.74 17.76
C LYS A 191 -1.22 -17.10 16.55
N LYS A 192 -2.53 -16.84 16.61
CA LYS A 192 -3.25 -16.15 15.53
C LYS A 192 -2.70 -14.74 15.26
N PHE A 193 -2.32 -14.02 16.30
CA PHE A 193 -1.67 -12.71 16.18
C PHE A 193 -0.32 -12.82 15.45
N ASP A 194 0.53 -13.74 15.88
CA ASP A 194 1.85 -13.97 15.28
C ASP A 194 1.73 -14.41 13.81
N ASP A 195 0.80 -15.34 13.51
CA ASP A 195 0.54 -15.83 12.15
C ASP A 195 0.06 -14.69 11.22
N GLN A 196 -0.83 -13.80 11.70
CA GLN A 196 -1.29 -12.65 10.90
C GLN A 196 -0.18 -11.62 10.67
N LEU A 197 0.65 -11.35 11.67
CA LEU A 197 1.77 -10.43 11.53
C LEU A 197 2.80 -10.98 10.54
N ALA A 198 3.16 -12.26 10.66
CA ALA A 198 4.10 -12.94 9.76
C ALA A 198 3.57 -12.99 8.32
N GLN A 199 2.27 -13.26 8.11
CA GLN A 199 1.65 -13.24 6.79
C GLN A 199 1.77 -11.85 6.14
N LEU A 200 1.48 -10.79 6.88
CA LEU A 200 1.56 -9.43 6.37
C LEU A 200 3.00 -9.00 6.05
N GLN A 201 3.96 -9.44 6.86
CA GLN A 201 5.38 -9.24 6.57
C GLN A 201 5.80 -9.99 5.31
N GLN A 202 5.32 -11.21 5.11
CA GLN A 202 5.58 -11.98 3.89
C GLN A 202 5.03 -11.26 2.64
N ILE A 203 3.78 -10.80 2.69
CA ILE A 203 3.15 -10.06 1.57
C ILE A 203 3.95 -8.80 1.25
N ARG A 204 4.39 -8.07 2.29
CA ARG A 204 5.23 -6.89 2.12
C ARG A 204 6.58 -7.23 1.48
N ASN A 205 7.21 -8.33 1.87
CA ASN A 205 8.50 -8.75 1.31
C ASN A 205 8.40 -9.31 -0.12
N GLN A 206 7.23 -9.82 -0.51
CA GLN A 206 6.97 -10.28 -1.87
C GLN A 206 6.73 -9.12 -2.85
N ASP A 207 6.42 -7.92 -2.32
CA ASP A 207 6.17 -6.70 -3.09
C ASP A 207 5.14 -6.90 -4.22
N SER A 208 4.16 -7.79 -4.00
CA SER A 208 3.12 -8.11 -4.98
C SER A 208 2.00 -7.05 -4.96
N PRO A 209 1.85 -6.20 -6.00
CA PRO A 209 0.80 -5.19 -6.07
C PRO A 209 -0.59 -5.77 -5.88
N LEU A 210 -0.82 -6.98 -6.41
CA LEU A 210 -2.10 -7.63 -6.38
C LEU A 210 -2.46 -8.12 -4.97
N GLU A 211 -1.50 -8.71 -4.26
CA GLU A 211 -1.70 -9.15 -2.87
C GLU A 211 -1.87 -7.94 -1.94
N LEU A 212 -1.03 -6.90 -2.11
CA LEU A 212 -1.14 -5.64 -1.35
C LEU A 212 -2.52 -4.96 -1.57
N ALA A 213 -2.98 -4.90 -2.82
CA ALA A 213 -4.30 -4.39 -3.15
C ALA A 213 -5.41 -5.27 -2.56
N SER A 214 -5.25 -6.59 -2.56
CA SER A 214 -6.19 -7.53 -1.92
C SER A 214 -6.24 -7.35 -0.40
N GLU A 215 -5.11 -7.13 0.27
CA GLU A 215 -5.07 -6.80 1.70
C GLU A 215 -5.81 -5.48 2.00
N MET A 216 -5.74 -4.51 1.09
CA MET A 216 -6.43 -3.22 1.25
C MET A 216 -7.96 -3.32 1.15
N GLN A 217 -8.50 -4.33 0.45
CA GLN A 217 -9.95 -4.50 0.26
C GLN A 217 -10.71 -4.53 1.59
N ASN A 218 -10.24 -5.37 2.52
CA ASN A 218 -10.91 -5.65 3.79
C ASN A 218 -10.55 -4.67 4.90
N ARG A 219 -9.72 -3.67 4.60
CA ARG A 219 -9.33 -2.65 5.56
C ARG A 219 -10.39 -1.55 5.66
N VAL A 220 -10.44 -0.90 6.81
CA VAL A 220 -11.33 0.19 7.18
C VAL A 220 -10.55 1.49 7.06
N SER A 221 -11.15 2.51 6.45
CA SER A 221 -10.61 3.86 6.35
C SER A 221 -11.63 4.90 6.78
N SER A 222 -11.15 6.08 7.17
CA SER A 222 -12.05 7.20 7.47
C SER A 222 -12.60 7.79 6.18
N HIS A 223 -11.79 7.87 5.13
CA HIS A 223 -12.19 8.32 3.80
C HIS A 223 -11.85 7.22 2.78
N PRO A 224 -12.69 6.96 1.75
CA PRO A 224 -12.40 5.97 0.72
C PRO A 224 -11.04 6.18 0.05
N LEU A 225 -10.67 7.46 -0.19
CA LEU A 225 -9.39 7.88 -0.74
C LEU A 225 -8.17 7.36 0.04
N ASP A 226 -8.28 7.21 1.36
CA ASP A 226 -7.18 6.76 2.21
C ASP A 226 -6.69 5.36 1.83
N LYS A 227 -7.56 4.50 1.30
CA LYS A 227 -7.16 3.16 0.81
C LYS A 227 -6.20 3.26 -0.37
N VAL A 228 -6.49 4.17 -1.30
CA VAL A 228 -5.64 4.41 -2.47
C VAL A 228 -4.34 5.10 -2.03
N ALA A 229 -4.43 6.13 -1.18
CA ALA A 229 -3.25 6.83 -0.69
C ALA A 229 -2.32 5.92 0.13
N GLY A 230 -2.88 5.00 0.92
CA GLY A 230 -2.13 4.00 1.69
C GLY A 230 -1.40 2.96 0.84
N LEU A 231 -1.72 2.83 -0.46
CA LEU A 231 -1.00 1.97 -1.40
C LEU A 231 0.16 2.68 -2.12
N ALA A 232 0.24 4.01 -2.07
CA ALA A 232 1.18 4.76 -2.90
C ALA A 232 2.67 4.41 -2.65
N TYR A 233 3.05 4.15 -1.40
CA TYR A 233 4.40 3.70 -1.04
C TYR A 233 4.62 2.20 -1.31
N LEU A 234 3.56 1.40 -1.22
CA LEU A 234 3.62 -0.05 -1.38
C LEU A 234 3.75 -0.47 -2.86
N LEU A 235 3.32 0.39 -3.79
CA LEU A 235 3.37 0.12 -5.23
C LEU A 235 4.61 0.69 -5.94
N TYR A 236 5.64 1.11 -5.20
CA TYR A 236 6.89 1.69 -5.73
C TYR A 236 6.65 2.68 -6.86
N THR A 237 6.11 3.86 -6.54
CA THR A 237 5.82 4.89 -7.53
C THR A 237 7.06 5.71 -7.89
N ASP A 238 7.20 6.10 -9.16
CA ASP A 238 8.28 6.99 -9.62
C ASP A 238 8.08 8.43 -9.10
N SER A 239 6.82 8.80 -8.87
CA SER A 239 6.37 10.04 -8.24
C SER A 239 5.12 9.76 -7.42
N ILE A 240 4.90 10.46 -6.31
CA ILE A 240 3.75 10.20 -5.45
C ILE A 240 2.61 11.17 -5.81
N PRO A 241 1.36 10.71 -6.03
CA PRO A 241 0.22 11.60 -6.21
C PRO A 241 -0.01 12.49 -4.97
N ILE A 242 -0.48 13.72 -5.17
CA ILE A 242 -0.91 14.53 -4.02
C ILE A 242 -2.18 13.94 -3.39
N TYR A 243 -2.37 14.21 -2.10
CA TYR A 243 -3.63 13.92 -1.43
C TYR A 243 -4.60 15.09 -1.62
N ASP A 244 -5.51 14.95 -2.58
CA ASP A 244 -6.61 15.87 -2.79
C ASP A 244 -7.88 15.31 -2.15
N ALA A 245 -8.30 15.91 -1.03
CA ALA A 245 -9.45 15.43 -0.26
C ALA A 245 -10.80 15.52 -1.01
N GLU A 246 -10.86 16.24 -2.13
CA GLU A 246 -12.06 16.31 -2.98
C GLU A 246 -12.05 15.25 -4.10
N MET A 247 -10.92 14.57 -4.33
CA MET A 247 -10.78 13.54 -5.36
C MET A 247 -11.50 12.25 -4.95
N SER A 248 -12.19 11.62 -5.90
CA SER A 248 -12.77 10.29 -5.69
C SER A 248 -11.65 9.23 -5.58
N ASP A 249 -11.92 8.13 -4.89
CA ASP A 249 -11.00 7.00 -4.82
C ASP A 249 -10.77 6.35 -6.21
N VAL A 250 -11.80 6.33 -7.06
CA VAL A 250 -11.69 5.87 -8.45
C VAL A 250 -10.72 6.74 -9.26
N ASP A 251 -10.86 8.07 -9.18
CA ASP A 251 -9.96 8.97 -9.91
C ASP A 251 -8.54 8.94 -9.32
N ALA A 252 -8.41 8.85 -8.00
CA ALA A 252 -7.12 8.74 -7.33
C ALA A 252 -6.37 7.45 -7.73
N TRP A 253 -7.09 6.34 -7.90
CA TRP A 253 -6.49 5.09 -8.38
C TRP A 253 -5.95 5.24 -9.81
N GLU A 254 -6.68 5.91 -10.71
CA GLU A 254 -6.19 6.18 -12.06
C GLU A 254 -4.92 7.03 -12.04
N VAL A 255 -4.87 8.07 -11.19
CA VAL A 255 -3.67 8.90 -11.01
C VAL A 255 -2.52 8.09 -10.44
N LEU A 256 -2.78 7.22 -9.46
CA LEU A 256 -1.77 6.33 -8.88
C LEU A 256 -1.20 5.37 -9.94
N MET A 257 -2.05 4.76 -10.75
CA MET A 257 -1.66 3.86 -11.83
C MET A 257 -0.86 4.56 -12.95
N ASP A 258 -0.94 5.89 -13.07
CA ASP A 258 -0.15 6.67 -14.04
C ASP A 258 1.26 7.01 -13.52
N VAL A 259 1.58 6.65 -12.28
CA VAL A 259 2.88 6.89 -11.63
C VAL A 259 3.48 5.66 -10.96
N THR A 260 2.76 4.54 -10.96
CA THR A 260 3.25 3.23 -10.50
C THR A 260 4.42 2.76 -11.35
N SER A 261 5.45 2.15 -10.74
CA SER A 261 6.60 1.64 -11.49
C SER A 261 6.19 0.65 -12.57
N SER A 262 7.00 0.58 -13.63
CA SER A 262 6.79 -0.33 -14.75
C SER A 262 6.71 -1.80 -14.34
N LEU A 263 7.43 -2.19 -13.27
CA LEU A 263 7.41 -3.55 -12.73
C LEU A 263 6.08 -3.85 -12.03
N SER A 264 5.62 -2.96 -11.16
CA SER A 264 4.34 -3.14 -10.45
C SER A 264 3.15 -3.10 -11.42
N LEU A 265 3.20 -2.27 -12.46
CA LEU A 265 2.21 -2.27 -13.53
C LEU A 265 2.22 -3.56 -14.34
N ALA A 266 3.39 -4.12 -14.66
CA ALA A 266 3.48 -5.41 -15.33
C ALA A 266 2.86 -6.52 -14.47
N GLN A 267 3.10 -6.51 -13.15
CA GLN A 267 2.47 -7.47 -12.24
C GLN A 267 0.94 -7.37 -12.26
N LEU A 268 0.39 -6.16 -12.20
CA LEU A 268 -1.07 -5.98 -12.35
C LEU A 268 -1.57 -6.44 -13.72
N PHE A 269 -0.84 -6.14 -14.80
CA PHE A 269 -1.21 -6.53 -16.16
C PHE A 269 -1.26 -8.05 -16.35
N PHE A 270 -0.28 -8.80 -15.83
CA PHE A 270 -0.20 -10.24 -16.01
C PHE A 270 -1.02 -11.04 -14.99
N LEU A 271 -1.13 -10.55 -13.76
CA LEU A 271 -1.76 -11.30 -12.67
C LEU A 271 -3.24 -10.95 -12.47
N PHE A 272 -3.68 -9.77 -12.92
CA PHE A 272 -5.09 -9.41 -12.79
C PHE A 272 -5.93 -10.16 -13.83
N PRO A 273 -7.02 -10.83 -13.40
CA PRO A 273 -7.64 -11.87 -14.22
C PRO A 273 -8.71 -11.41 -15.20
N GLU A 274 -9.14 -10.15 -15.07
CA GLU A 274 -10.20 -9.58 -15.88
C GLU A 274 -9.66 -8.40 -16.69
N PRO A 275 -10.17 -8.16 -17.90
CA PRO A 275 -9.85 -6.92 -18.60
C PRO A 275 -10.31 -5.73 -17.75
N GLY A 276 -9.50 -4.67 -17.73
CA GLY A 276 -9.85 -3.39 -17.14
C GLY A 276 -11.16 -2.87 -17.71
N ASN A 277 -11.98 -2.22 -16.89
CA ASN A 277 -13.26 -1.65 -17.32
C ASN A 277 -13.34 -0.11 -17.22
N ALA A 278 -12.19 0.54 -16.99
CA ALA A 278 -12.06 1.99 -16.94
C ALA A 278 -11.54 2.55 -18.28
N LYS A 279 -10.78 3.66 -18.24
CA LYS A 279 -10.22 4.31 -19.44
C LYS A 279 -9.22 3.42 -20.19
N LYS A 280 -8.55 2.50 -19.47
CA LYS A 280 -7.55 1.59 -20.00
C LYS A 280 -7.95 0.15 -19.69
N TYR A 281 -8.08 -0.68 -20.73
CA TYR A 281 -8.51 -2.08 -20.61
C TYR A 281 -7.42 -3.05 -20.13
N TRP A 282 -6.15 -2.61 -20.10
CA TRP A 282 -5.03 -3.46 -19.72
C TRP A 282 -4.73 -3.42 -18.21
N ARG A 283 -5.30 -2.48 -17.45
CA ARG A 283 -5.10 -2.39 -16.00
C ARG A 283 -6.43 -2.43 -15.26
N PRO A 284 -6.48 -2.99 -14.04
CA PRO A 284 -7.71 -3.04 -13.27
C PRO A 284 -8.17 -1.64 -12.85
N SER A 285 -9.48 -1.43 -12.84
CA SER A 285 -10.08 -0.26 -12.20
C SER A 285 -10.14 -0.43 -10.68
N TRP A 286 -10.31 0.68 -9.94
CA TRP A 286 -10.48 0.62 -8.49
C TRP A 286 -11.66 -0.26 -8.05
N PRO A 287 -12.86 -0.17 -8.66
CA PRO A 287 -13.96 -1.10 -8.36
C PRO A 287 -13.58 -2.56 -8.58
N GLN A 288 -12.85 -2.89 -9.65
CA GLN A 288 -12.41 -4.26 -9.92
C GLN A 288 -11.44 -4.78 -8.85
N ILE A 289 -10.48 -3.95 -8.42
CA ILE A 289 -9.60 -4.27 -7.29
C ILE A 289 -10.43 -4.52 -6.03
N MET A 290 -11.43 -3.70 -5.76
CA MET A 290 -12.24 -3.80 -4.53
C MET A 290 -13.19 -5.00 -4.50
N THR A 291 -13.48 -5.63 -5.64
CA THR A 291 -14.37 -6.79 -5.74
C THR A 291 -13.66 -8.11 -6.12
N MET A 292 -12.35 -8.08 -6.34
CA MET A 292 -11.59 -9.26 -6.74
C MET A 292 -11.58 -10.32 -5.63
N LYS A 293 -11.82 -11.59 -5.98
CA LYS A 293 -11.79 -12.71 -5.04
C LYS A 293 -10.36 -13.07 -4.63
N ARG A 294 -10.14 -13.26 -3.33
CA ARG A 294 -8.87 -13.72 -2.73
C ARG A 294 -8.57 -15.15 -3.15
N GLY A 295 -7.34 -15.45 -3.56
CA GLY A 295 -6.91 -16.82 -3.92
C GLY A 295 -6.17 -16.96 -5.25
N TRP A 296 -5.96 -15.87 -6.01
CA TRP A 296 -5.09 -15.90 -7.18
C TRP A 296 -3.62 -15.82 -6.77
N THR A 297 -3.08 -16.92 -6.25
CA THR A 297 -1.64 -17.06 -6.04
C THR A 297 -1.05 -17.64 -7.31
N SER A 298 -0.60 -16.79 -8.24
CA SER A 298 0.28 -17.28 -9.30
C SER A 298 1.72 -17.24 -8.79
N SER A 299 2.47 -18.32 -9.03
CA SER A 299 3.93 -18.29 -8.86
C SER A 299 4.48 -17.20 -9.76
N MET A 300 5.16 -16.18 -9.23
CA MET A 300 5.66 -15.05 -10.01
C MET A 300 6.65 -15.49 -11.11
N PRO A 301 6.27 -15.55 -12.40
CA PRO A 301 7.26 -15.57 -13.47
C PRO A 301 8.04 -14.24 -13.45
N ARG A 302 9.26 -14.19 -14.00
CA ARG A 302 9.87 -12.86 -14.26
C ARG A 302 8.99 -12.19 -15.31
N MET A 303 8.51 -10.98 -15.08
CA MET A 303 7.58 -10.35 -16.02
C MET A 303 8.31 -9.43 -16.98
N GLY A 304 7.72 -9.19 -18.15
CA GLY A 304 8.16 -8.09 -19.02
C GLY A 304 7.94 -6.73 -18.36
N SER A 305 8.34 -5.65 -19.01
CA SER A 305 8.16 -4.29 -18.48
C SER A 305 6.99 -3.60 -19.17
N VAL A 306 6.07 -3.01 -18.41
CA VAL A 306 5.00 -2.15 -18.93
C VAL A 306 5.40 -0.70 -18.67
N GLN A 307 5.65 0.08 -19.73
CA GLN A 307 6.10 1.45 -19.62
C GLN A 307 5.01 2.43 -20.04
N HIS A 308 4.91 3.54 -19.31
CA HIS A 308 4.17 4.71 -19.79
C HIS A 308 4.95 5.36 -20.94
N GLY A 309 4.40 5.33 -22.14
CA GLY A 309 4.99 6.05 -23.27
C GLY A 309 4.49 7.48 -23.42
N TYR A 310 5.17 8.22 -24.28
CA TYR A 310 4.88 9.63 -24.56
C TYR A 310 3.48 9.82 -25.19
N ARG A 311 2.66 10.71 -24.60
CA ARG A 311 1.26 11.04 -24.97
C ARG A 311 0.26 9.91 -24.76
N ASP A 312 0.15 9.40 -23.54
CA ASP A 312 -0.83 8.38 -23.13
C ASP A 312 -0.78 7.07 -23.95
N ARG A 313 0.37 6.79 -24.57
CA ARG A 313 0.61 5.53 -25.27
C ARG A 313 1.42 4.62 -24.39
N ASP A 314 0.76 3.76 -23.64
CA ASP A 314 1.44 2.72 -22.89
C ASP A 314 2.08 1.72 -23.86
N SER A 315 3.24 1.19 -23.50
CA SER A 315 3.97 0.21 -24.30
C SER A 315 4.44 -0.95 -23.45
N TYR A 316 4.41 -2.14 -24.01
CA TYR A 316 4.94 -3.34 -23.39
C TYR A 316 6.28 -3.73 -24.04
N GLU A 317 7.27 -4.05 -23.21
CA GLU A 317 8.57 -4.56 -23.63
C GLU A 317 8.76 -6.00 -23.11
N GLY A 318 8.76 -6.97 -24.03
CA GLY A 318 9.00 -8.38 -23.75
C GLY A 318 8.59 -9.30 -24.89
N TYR A 319 8.30 -10.57 -24.60
CA TYR A 319 7.95 -11.55 -25.63
C TYR A 319 6.53 -11.34 -26.14
N PHE A 320 6.37 -11.36 -27.45
CA PHE A 320 5.06 -11.28 -28.07
C PHE A 320 4.97 -12.13 -29.34
N ILE A 321 3.77 -12.62 -29.62
CA ILE A 321 3.38 -13.13 -30.93
C ILE A 321 2.46 -12.09 -31.56
N LYS A 322 2.89 -11.50 -32.68
CA LYS A 322 2.18 -10.38 -33.32
C LYS A 322 0.74 -10.73 -33.72
N SER A 323 0.52 -11.96 -34.14
CA SER A 323 -0.77 -12.45 -34.59
C SER A 323 -0.84 -13.96 -34.42
N ALA A 324 -1.78 -14.42 -33.62
CA ALA A 324 -2.15 -15.82 -33.48
C ALA A 324 -3.67 -15.94 -33.58
N ASP A 325 -4.13 -16.97 -34.27
CA ASP A 325 -5.54 -17.33 -34.34
C ASP A 325 -5.86 -18.27 -33.18
N VAL A 326 -6.70 -17.81 -32.26
CA VAL A 326 -7.10 -18.49 -31.04
C VAL A 326 -8.47 -19.09 -31.26
N ARG A 327 -8.64 -20.37 -30.91
CA ARG A 327 -9.91 -21.09 -31.09
C ARG A 327 -10.25 -21.97 -29.89
N GLY A 328 -11.53 -22.11 -29.60
CA GLY A 328 -12.06 -23.06 -28.60
C GLY A 328 -11.94 -22.59 -27.15
N LEU A 329 -11.78 -21.29 -26.92
CA LEU A 329 -11.82 -20.67 -25.59
C LEU A 329 -13.07 -19.80 -25.38
N ASP A 330 -13.99 -19.81 -26.34
CA ASP A 330 -15.16 -18.93 -26.44
C ASP A 330 -16.34 -19.36 -25.56
N GLU A 331 -16.42 -20.65 -25.22
CA GLU A 331 -17.39 -21.16 -24.25
C GLU A 331 -16.95 -20.83 -22.81
N GLY A 332 -17.87 -20.30 -21.99
CA GLY A 332 -17.63 -20.05 -20.56
C GLY A 332 -17.39 -21.33 -19.77
N LEU A 333 -16.79 -21.24 -18.58
CA LEU A 333 -16.53 -22.41 -17.73
C LEU A 333 -17.83 -23.17 -17.42
N LEU A 334 -17.98 -24.38 -17.98
CA LEU A 334 -19.07 -25.32 -17.69
C LEU A 334 -18.75 -26.22 -16.47
N GLU A 335 -17.47 -26.37 -16.11
CA GLU A 335 -16.97 -27.23 -15.02
C GLU A 335 -15.74 -26.60 -14.34
N GLU A 336 -15.27 -27.15 -13.21
CA GLU A 336 -14.02 -26.75 -12.50
C GLU A 336 -12.71 -27.04 -13.29
N ARG A 337 -12.79 -27.17 -14.63
CA ARG A 337 -11.64 -27.53 -15.49
C ARG A 337 -11.21 -26.35 -16.34
N PRO A 338 -9.90 -26.09 -16.48
CA PRO A 338 -9.38 -25.08 -17.41
C PRO A 338 -9.95 -25.26 -18.82
N ARG A 339 -10.38 -24.16 -19.44
CA ARG A 339 -10.84 -24.18 -20.84
C ARG A 339 -9.68 -24.54 -21.74
N GLN A 340 -9.90 -25.41 -22.71
CA GLN A 340 -8.87 -25.93 -23.60
C GLN A 340 -9.15 -25.46 -25.01
N GLY A 341 -8.14 -24.88 -25.65
CA GLY A 341 -8.23 -24.39 -27.02
C GLY A 341 -6.97 -24.70 -27.81
N GLU A 342 -6.93 -24.14 -29.01
CA GLU A 342 -5.76 -24.20 -29.87
C GLU A 342 -5.37 -22.80 -30.34
N MET A 343 -4.07 -22.64 -30.55
CA MET A 343 -3.47 -21.41 -31.02
C MET A 343 -2.66 -21.71 -32.26
N VAL A 344 -2.99 -21.01 -33.35
CA VAL A 344 -2.31 -21.14 -34.64
C VAL A 344 -1.55 -19.86 -34.95
N PHE A 345 -0.24 -19.94 -35.17
CA PHE A 345 0.59 -18.77 -35.50
C PHE A 345 1.68 -19.13 -36.50
N GLN A 346 2.23 -18.11 -37.16
CA GLN A 346 3.37 -18.27 -38.07
C GLN A 346 4.67 -17.88 -37.37
N THR A 347 5.68 -18.74 -37.50
CA THR A 347 7.05 -18.43 -37.08
C THR A 347 7.71 -17.42 -38.04
N SER A 348 8.85 -16.86 -37.63
CA SER A 348 9.67 -16.00 -38.50
C SER A 348 10.14 -16.69 -39.78
N ALA A 349 10.17 -18.02 -39.81
CA ALA A 349 10.48 -18.83 -40.99
C ALA A 349 9.26 -19.09 -41.90
N GLY A 350 8.08 -18.55 -41.58
CA GLY A 350 6.84 -18.75 -42.33
C GLY A 350 6.17 -20.11 -42.08
N VAL A 351 6.66 -20.89 -41.13
CA VAL A 351 6.06 -22.19 -40.77
C VAL A 351 4.87 -21.95 -39.86
N SER A 352 3.73 -22.55 -40.20
CA SER A 352 2.53 -22.56 -39.36
C SER A 352 2.71 -23.56 -38.21
N CYS A 353 2.51 -23.09 -36.98
CA CYS A 353 2.55 -23.90 -35.77
C CYS A 353 1.17 -23.89 -35.11
N THR A 354 0.77 -25.05 -34.59
CA THR A 354 -0.43 -25.19 -33.77
C THR A 354 0.00 -25.67 -32.39
N VAL A 355 -0.44 -24.97 -31.35
CA VAL A 355 -0.13 -25.30 -29.95
C VAL A 355 -1.44 -25.38 -29.17
N LYS A 356 -1.52 -26.33 -28.24
CA LYS A 356 -2.64 -26.42 -27.30
C LYS A 356 -2.49 -25.36 -26.22
N ILE A 357 -3.58 -24.68 -25.90
CA ILE A 357 -3.61 -23.62 -24.89
C ILE A 357 -4.68 -23.93 -23.85
N SER A 358 -4.48 -23.43 -22.63
CA SER A 358 -5.44 -23.52 -21.55
C SER A 358 -5.68 -22.16 -20.90
N ALA A 359 -6.92 -21.89 -20.51
CA ALA A 359 -7.30 -20.67 -19.80
C ALA A 359 -8.04 -21.02 -18.49
N ASP A 360 -7.47 -20.58 -17.37
CA ASP A 360 -7.97 -20.86 -16.02
C ASP A 360 -9.00 -19.83 -15.53
N HIS A 361 -9.10 -18.68 -16.21
CA HIS A 361 -10.07 -17.64 -15.86
C HIS A 361 -11.49 -17.99 -16.36
N VAL A 362 -12.51 -17.32 -15.81
CA VAL A 362 -13.94 -17.52 -16.16
C VAL A 362 -14.38 -16.80 -17.43
N TYR A 363 -13.60 -15.84 -17.91
CA TYR A 363 -14.01 -14.95 -19.00
C TYR A 363 -13.82 -15.59 -20.39
N PRO A 364 -14.87 -15.76 -21.21
CA PRO A 364 -14.77 -16.33 -22.56
C PRO A 364 -13.79 -15.54 -23.42
N ILE A 365 -12.94 -16.23 -24.18
CA ILE A 365 -12.05 -15.60 -25.18
C ILE A 365 -12.62 -15.98 -26.54
N PRO A 366 -13.31 -15.06 -27.25
CA PRO A 366 -13.90 -15.34 -28.54
C PRO A 366 -12.86 -15.85 -29.54
N ASP A 367 -13.26 -16.75 -30.44
CA ASP A 367 -12.41 -17.15 -31.54
C ASP A 367 -11.99 -15.94 -32.38
N GLY A 368 -10.71 -15.86 -32.73
CA GLY A 368 -10.20 -14.76 -33.53
C GLY A 368 -8.70 -14.56 -33.51
N SER A 369 -8.27 -13.48 -34.14
CA SER A 369 -6.87 -13.10 -34.22
C SER A 369 -6.48 -12.18 -33.06
N TYR A 370 -5.45 -12.58 -32.32
CA TYR A 370 -4.94 -11.87 -31.15
C TYR A 370 -3.44 -11.61 -31.26
N ALA A 371 -3.02 -10.49 -30.69
CA ALA A 371 -1.63 -10.33 -30.26
C ALA A 371 -1.49 -11.00 -28.88
N LEU A 372 -0.45 -11.80 -28.71
CA LEU A 372 -0.18 -12.48 -27.45
C LEU A 372 1.05 -11.89 -26.81
N ILE A 373 0.96 -11.68 -25.52
CA ILE A 373 2.02 -11.09 -24.71
C ILE A 373 2.40 -12.11 -23.62
N GLY A 374 3.70 -12.38 -23.46
CA GLY A 374 4.18 -13.41 -22.54
C GLY A 374 5.18 -12.88 -21.52
N ALA A 375 5.13 -13.39 -20.29
CA ALA A 375 6.14 -13.09 -19.27
C ALA A 375 7.49 -13.79 -19.58
N PHE A 376 8.58 -13.29 -19.01
CA PHE A 376 9.88 -13.99 -18.97
C PHE A 376 9.82 -15.15 -17.98
N SER A 377 9.38 -16.32 -18.41
CA SER A 377 9.55 -17.54 -17.60
C SER A 377 10.05 -18.68 -18.47
N ASP A 378 10.82 -19.58 -17.84
CA ASP A 378 11.21 -20.87 -18.41
C ASP A 378 9.96 -21.74 -18.74
N TYR A 379 8.77 -21.28 -18.32
CA TYR A 379 7.43 -21.71 -18.73
C TYR A 379 6.66 -20.53 -19.34
N PHE A 380 6.24 -20.62 -20.61
CA PHE A 380 5.41 -19.60 -21.25
C PHE A 380 4.00 -19.56 -20.64
N GLU A 381 3.75 -18.61 -19.75
CA GLU A 381 2.40 -18.12 -19.45
C GLU A 381 2.13 -16.91 -20.35
N ALA A 382 1.11 -17.02 -21.21
CA ALA A 382 0.72 -15.98 -22.16
C ALA A 382 -0.64 -15.39 -21.78
N THR A 383 -0.72 -14.07 -21.67
CA THR A 383 -1.98 -13.34 -21.47
C THR A 383 -2.50 -12.91 -22.85
N ILE A 384 -3.78 -13.20 -23.11
CA ILE A 384 -4.45 -12.83 -24.37
C ILE A 384 -5.16 -11.48 -24.18
N THR A 385 -4.66 -10.43 -24.82
CA THR A 385 -5.31 -9.11 -24.82
C THR A 385 -6.02 -8.85 -26.16
N PRO A 386 -7.29 -8.41 -26.16
CA PRO A 386 -7.91 -7.81 -27.35
C PRO A 386 -7.13 -6.56 -27.77
N GLY A 387 -6.96 -6.37 -29.09
CA GLY A 387 -5.99 -5.43 -29.71
C GLY A 387 -5.87 -4.03 -29.08
N ILE A 388 -4.62 -3.56 -29.01
CA ILE A 388 -4.17 -2.24 -28.56
C ILE A 388 -4.58 -1.14 -29.54
#